data_AF-A0A349CSY1-F1
#
_entry.id   AF-A0A349CSY1-F1
#
_cell.length_a   1.000
_cell.length_b   1.000
_cell.length_c   1.000
_cell.angle_alpha   90.00
_cell.angle_beta   90.00
_cell.angle_gamma   90.00
#
_symmetry.space_group_name_H-M   'P 1'
#
loop_
_entity.id
_entity.type
_entity.pdbx_description
1 polymer ?
#
loop_
_entity_poly.entity_id
_entity_poly.type
_entity_poly.pdbx_seq_one_letter_code
_entity_poly.pdbx_strand_id
1 'polypeptide(L)'
;MLTSVDAGTSGAFRTTVTIPASTDPGEHSIRIYSGDTLLASADLEVTATGDLAVTGGTLWTAGIVLGVLLVIVGAAMLVIRRRTAMS
;
A
#
# COMPACT_ATOMS: atom_id res chain seq x y z
N MET A 1 -9.85 -27.63 -6.57
CA MET A 1 -11.15 -28.10 -6.06
C MET A 1 -12.21 -27.14 -6.56
N LEU A 2 -13.14 -27.61 -7.39
CA LEU A 2 -14.25 -26.79 -7.87
C LEU A 2 -15.37 -26.90 -6.83
N THR A 3 -15.85 -25.77 -6.31
CA THR A 3 -17.04 -25.73 -5.46
C THR A 3 -18.27 -25.68 -6.36
N SER A 4 -19.13 -26.70 -6.31
CA SER A 4 -20.42 -26.67 -6.99
C SER A 4 -21.43 -25.87 -6.17
N VAL A 5 -22.22 -25.03 -6.84
CA VAL A 5 -23.27 -24.21 -6.22
C VAL A 5 -24.52 -24.31 -7.09
N ASP A 6 -25.64 -24.69 -6.49
CA ASP A 6 -26.93 -24.74 -7.19
C ASP A 6 -27.53 -23.33 -7.29
N ALA A 7 -27.92 -22.94 -8.49
CA ALA A 7 -28.69 -21.73 -8.69
C ALA A 7 -30.12 -21.95 -8.18
N GLY A 8 -30.63 -21.02 -7.37
CA GLY A 8 -32.01 -21.07 -6.90
C GLY A 8 -33.02 -20.85 -8.02
N THR A 9 -34.32 -20.91 -7.72
CA THR A 9 -35.42 -20.82 -8.70
C THR A 9 -35.40 -19.54 -9.55
N SER A 10 -34.73 -18.48 -9.09
CA SER A 10 -34.54 -17.22 -9.80
C SER A 10 -33.29 -17.16 -10.68
N GLY A 11 -32.48 -18.23 -10.72
CA GLY A 11 -31.16 -18.24 -11.36
C GLY A 11 -30.06 -17.57 -10.53
N ALA A 12 -30.38 -17.04 -9.34
CA ALA A 12 -29.40 -16.42 -8.46
C ALA A 12 -28.74 -17.46 -7.53
N PHE A 13 -27.45 -17.25 -7.25
CA PHE A 13 -26.74 -17.97 -6.19
C PHE A 13 -25.85 -16.99 -5.42
N ARG A 14 -25.54 -17.34 -4.17
CA ARG A 14 -24.59 -16.61 -3.33
C ARG A 14 -23.64 -17.59 -2.70
N THR A 15 -22.35 -17.32 -2.81
CA THR A 15 -21.30 -18.10 -2.17
C THR A 15 -20.30 -17.17 -1.49
N THR A 16 -19.58 -17.68 -0.51
CA THR A 16 -18.50 -16.98 0.17
C THR A 16 -17.21 -17.75 -0.05
N VAL A 17 -16.21 -17.06 -0.60
CA VAL A 17 -14.86 -17.59 -0.78
C VAL A 17 -13.92 -16.86 0.16
N THR A 18 -13.07 -17.60 0.84
CA THR A 18 -12.02 -17.03 1.69
C THR A 18 -10.73 -16.98 0.90
N ILE A 19 -10.18 -15.78 0.72
CA ILE A 19 -8.85 -15.59 0.13
C ILE A 19 -7.83 -15.89 1.23
N PRO A 20 -6.89 -16.83 1.04
CA PRO A 20 -5.85 -17.12 2.02
C PRO A 20 -5.00 -15.88 2.33
N ALA A 21 -4.56 -15.74 3.59
CA ALA A 21 -3.69 -14.62 3.99
C ALA A 21 -2.30 -14.67 3.32
N SER A 22 -1.91 -15.83 2.79
CA SER A 22 -0.67 -16.03 2.01
C SER A 22 -0.82 -15.72 0.52
N THR A 23 -1.98 -15.24 0.07
CA THR A 23 -2.17 -14.84 -1.32
C THR A 23 -1.35 -13.58 -1.59
N ASP A 24 -0.55 -13.63 -2.66
CA ASP A 24 0.24 -12.48 -3.09
C ASP A 24 -0.68 -11.30 -3.46
N PRO A 25 -0.30 -10.06 -3.13
CA PRO A 25 -1.02 -8.88 -3.58
C PRO A 25 -1.01 -8.75 -5.10
N GLY A 26 -2.10 -8.22 -5.67
CA GLY A 26 -2.21 -7.91 -7.09
C GLY A 26 -3.58 -8.20 -7.68
N GLU A 27 -3.65 -8.13 -9.01
CA GLU A 27 -4.85 -8.38 -9.79
C GLU A 27 -5.20 -9.87 -9.83
N HIS A 28 -6.43 -10.18 -9.42
CA HIS A 28 -7.04 -11.50 -9.44
C HIS A 28 -8.40 -11.43 -10.12
N SER A 29 -8.96 -12.59 -10.51
CA SER A 29 -10.31 -12.66 -11.08
C SER A 29 -11.11 -13.80 -10.48
N ILE A 30 -12.39 -13.56 -10.25
CA ILE A 30 -13.37 -14.58 -9.90
C ILE A 30 -14.09 -14.96 -11.19
N ARG A 31 -14.07 -16.25 -11.55
CA ARG A 31 -14.67 -16.77 -12.79
C ARG A 31 -15.74 -17.79 -12.47
N ILE A 32 -16.88 -17.68 -13.15
CA ILE A 32 -18.02 -18.59 -13.02
C ILE A 32 -18.10 -19.43 -14.28
N TYR A 33 -18.10 -20.75 -14.13
CA TYR A 33 -18.15 -21.70 -15.23
C TYR A 33 -19.42 -22.56 -15.17
N SER A 34 -19.95 -22.92 -16.33
CA SER A 34 -20.91 -24.01 -16.52
C SER A 34 -20.26 -25.07 -17.41
N GLY A 35 -19.82 -26.17 -16.78
CA GLY A 35 -18.89 -27.10 -17.42
C GLY A 35 -17.61 -26.38 -17.84
N ASP A 36 -17.30 -26.42 -19.13
CA ASP A 36 -16.13 -25.73 -19.72
C ASP A 36 -16.44 -24.32 -20.24
N THR A 37 -17.69 -23.85 -20.10
CA THR A 37 -18.11 -22.54 -20.59
C THR A 37 -17.96 -21.48 -19.52
N LEU A 38 -17.20 -20.41 -19.79
CA LEU A 38 -17.15 -19.23 -18.93
C LEU A 38 -18.46 -18.43 -19.06
N LEU A 39 -19.17 -18.26 -17.95
CA LEU A 39 -20.42 -17.50 -17.89
C LEU A 39 -20.23 -16.05 -17.49
N ALA A 40 -19.33 -15.81 -16.52
CA ALA A 40 -19.08 -14.47 -15.98
C ALA A 40 -17.70 -14.39 -15.34
N SER A 41 -17.15 -13.19 -15.30
CA SER A 41 -15.92 -12.85 -14.60
C SER A 41 -16.09 -11.54 -13.85
N ALA A 42 -15.45 -11.42 -12.69
CA ALA A 42 -15.33 -10.18 -11.95
C ALA A 42 -13.88 -10.02 -11.52
N ASP A 43 -13.34 -8.82 -11.72
CA ASP A 43 -11.98 -8.49 -11.31
C ASP A 43 -11.94 -8.16 -9.82
N LEU A 44 -10.84 -8.55 -9.18
CA LEU A 44 -10.62 -8.41 -7.75
C LEU A 44 -9.16 -8.01 -7.53
N GLU A 45 -8.93 -6.89 -6.84
CA GLU A 45 -7.60 -6.52 -6.39
C GLU A 45 -7.37 -7.02 -4.97
N VAL A 46 -6.31 -7.83 -4.78
CA VAL A 46 -5.85 -8.24 -3.45
C VAL A 46 -4.80 -7.24 -3.01
N THR A 47 -5.08 -6.47 -1.96
CA THR A 47 -4.14 -5.51 -1.40
C THR A 47 -3.51 -6.11 -0.14
N ALA A 48 -2.17 -6.12 -0.05
CA ALA A 48 -1.53 -6.32 1.24
C ALA A 48 -1.79 -5.11 2.13
N THR A 49 -2.35 -5.34 3.32
CA THR A 49 -2.24 -4.37 4.42
C THR A 49 -0.83 -4.45 4.98
N GLY A 50 0.14 -3.92 4.24
CA GLY A 50 1.49 -3.69 4.72
C GLY A 50 1.66 -2.21 5.00
N ASP A 51 2.11 -1.86 6.21
CA ASP A 51 2.66 -0.55 6.50
C ASP A 51 3.56 -0.17 5.32
N LEU A 52 3.28 0.99 4.73
CA LEU A 52 4.07 1.61 3.66
C LEU A 52 5.51 1.19 3.85
N ALA A 53 6.07 0.45 2.88
CA ALA A 53 7.45 0.04 2.93
C ALA A 53 8.24 1.26 3.38
N VAL A 54 8.81 1.21 4.59
CA VAL A 54 9.76 2.19 5.05
C VAL A 54 10.91 2.05 4.08
N THR A 55 10.82 2.80 2.98
CA THR A 55 11.88 2.97 2.01
C THR A 55 12.90 3.85 2.71
N GLY A 56 13.58 3.25 3.69
CA GLY A 56 14.60 3.85 4.53
C GLY A 56 15.89 4.13 3.76
N GLY A 57 15.78 4.60 2.51
CA GLY A 57 16.89 4.89 1.65
C GLY A 57 16.68 6.23 0.96
N THR A 58 17.53 7.19 1.28
CA THR A 58 17.71 8.54 0.70
C THR A 58 16.81 9.68 1.20
N LEU A 59 15.48 9.58 1.22
CA LEU A 59 14.63 10.74 1.57
C LEU A 59 14.69 11.13 3.06
N TRP A 60 14.71 10.13 3.95
CA TRP A 60 14.78 10.38 5.40
C TRP A 60 16.18 10.83 5.85
N THR A 61 17.23 10.24 5.28
CA THR A 61 18.60 10.67 5.54
C THR A 61 18.86 12.06 4.96
N ALA A 62 18.36 12.37 3.76
CA ALA A 62 18.43 13.71 3.21
C ALA A 62 17.66 14.73 4.06
N GLY A 63 16.47 14.38 4.55
CA GLY A 63 15.68 15.23 5.46
C GLY A 63 16.41 15.53 6.77
N ILE A 64 17.01 14.52 7.41
CA ILE A 64 17.79 14.69 8.63
C ILE A 64 19.07 15.50 8.37
N VAL A 65 19.81 15.20 7.31
CA VAL A 65 21.05 15.92 6.96
C VAL A 65 20.76 17.40 6.64
N LEU A 66 19.72 17.67 5.83
CA LEU A 66 19.29 19.03 5.53
C LEU A 66 18.83 19.76 6.80
N GLY A 67 18.04 19.09 7.65
CA GLY A 67 17.60 19.65 8.93
C GLY A 67 18.76 20.03 9.85
N VAL A 68 19.75 19.15 10.01
CA VAL A 68 20.96 19.42 10.81
C VAL A 68 21.78 20.58 10.22
N LEU A 69 21.95 20.62 8.90
CA LEU A 69 22.70 21.68 8.23
C LEU A 69 22.02 23.05 8.41
N LEU A 70 20.69 23.10 8.31
CA LEU A 70 19.92 24.32 8.59
C LEU A 70 20.05 24.77 10.04
N VAL A 71 20.06 23.85 11.01
CA VAL A 71 20.29 24.17 12.43
C VAL A 71 21.70 24.73 12.65
N ILE A 72 22.73 24.14 12.03
CA ILE A 72 24.11 24.64 12.12
C ILE A 72 24.21 26.05 11.53
N VAL A 73 23.65 26.29 10.35
CA VAL A 73 23.64 27.60 9.71
C VAL A 73 22.89 28.63 10.56
N GLY A 74 21.72 28.26 11.09
CA GLY A 74 20.94 29.12 12.00
C GLY A 74 21.73 29.47 13.27
N ALA A 75 22.41 28.50 13.87
CA ALA A 75 23.25 28.71 15.05
C ALA A 75 24.45 29.62 14.73
N ALA A 76 25.13 29.42 13.60
CA ALA A 76 26.23 30.26 13.16
C ALA A 76 25.79 31.71 12.92
N MET A 77 24.66 31.92 12.24
CA MET A 77 24.07 33.25 12.04
C MET A 77 23.71 33.92 13.37
N LEU A 78 23.14 33.16 14.32
CA LEU A 78 22.82 33.68 15.65
C LEU A 78 24.08 34.13 16.42
N VAL A 79 25.15 33.34 16.37
CA VAL A 79 26.44 33.68 17.01
C VAL A 79 27.04 34.94 16.40
N ILE A 80 27.08 35.03 15.06
CA ILE A 80 27.61 36.20 14.36
C ILE A 80 26.81 37.46 14.75
N ARG A 81 25.47 37.39 14.73
CA ARG A 81 24.60 38.51 15.12
C ARG A 81 24.84 38.98 16.55
N ARG A 82 25.07 38.05 17.49
CA ARG A 82 25.37 38.42 18.89
C ARG A 82 26.71 39.14 19.02
N ARG A 83 27.70 38.76 18.21
CA ARG A 83 29.02 39.38 18.24
C ARG A 83 29.02 40.76 17.60
N THR A 84 28.27 40.96 16.52
CA THR A 84 28.16 42.28 15.87
C THR A 84 27.26 43.25 16.62
N ALA A 85 26.34 42.77 17.46
CA ALA A 85 25.51 43.62 18.32
C ALA A 85 26.20 44.13 19.60
N MET A 86 27.42 43.65 19.90
CA MET A 86 28.19 44.05 21.09
C MET A 86 29.41 44.94 20.78
N SER A 87 29.55 45.37 19.52
CA SER A 87 30.62 46.28 19.07
C SER A 87 30.02 47.61 18.62
#